data_AF-A0A495W6U4-F1
#
_entry.id   AF-A0A495W6U4-F1
#
_cell.length_a   1.000
_cell.length_b   1.000
_cell.length_c   1.000
_cell.angle_alpha   90.00
_cell.angle_beta   90.00
_cell.angle_gamma   90.00
#
_symmetry.space_group_name_H-M   'P 1'
#
loop_
_entity.id
_entity.type
_entity.pdbx_description
1 polymer ?
#
loop_
_entity_poly.entity_id
_entity_poly.type
_entity_poly.pdbx_seq_one_letter_code
_entity_poly.pdbx_strand_id
1 'polypeptide(L)' 'MSEDPGAGPPSRHRSGDPIPADRGRRYYRWTDPDTHEVGGYECLEPPGTFATKRGKEVTWTDVGACPSEA' A
#
# COMPACT_ATOMS: atom_id res chain seq x y z
N MET A 1 6.75 25.27 16.70
CA MET A 1 7.09 24.17 15.77
C MET A 1 5.78 23.71 15.19
N SER A 2 5.52 23.99 13.92
CA SER A 2 4.25 23.65 13.28
C SER A 2 4.33 22.20 12.84
N GLU A 3 3.73 21.30 13.61
CA GLU A 3 3.43 19.95 13.14
C GLU A 3 2.28 20.08 12.14
N ASP A 4 2.58 19.84 10.86
CA ASP A 4 1.60 19.74 9.80
C ASP A 4 0.63 18.57 10.12
N PRO A 5 -0.67 18.79 10.35
CA PRO A 5 -1.61 17.72 10.70
C PRO A 5 -2.11 16.93 9.47
N GLY A 6 -1.51 17.11 8.29
CA GLY A 6 -2.09 16.69 7.01
C GLY A 6 -1.78 15.26 6.54
N ALA A 7 -0.85 14.55 7.18
CA ALA A 7 -0.53 13.17 6.79
C ALA A 7 -0.36 12.32 8.04
N GLY A 8 -1.41 11.60 8.43
CA GLY A 8 -1.27 10.47 9.33
C GLY A 8 -0.16 9.53 8.83
N PRO A 9 0.45 8.71 9.71
CA PRO A 9 1.45 7.74 9.29
C PRO A 9 0.92 6.94 8.09
N PRO A 10 1.75 6.66 7.07
CA PRO A 10 1.27 6.02 5.86
C PRO A 10 0.56 4.72 6.25
N SER A 11 -0.68 4.55 5.80
CA SER A 11 -1.49 3.38 6.13
C SER A 11 -0.75 2.12 5.69
N ARG A 12 -0.26 1.35 6.66
CA ARG A 12 0.42 0.08 6.45
C ARG A 12 -0.59 -1.05 6.61
N HIS A 13 -0.57 -1.98 5.67
CA HIS A 13 -1.41 -3.16 5.61
C HIS A 13 -0.54 -4.40 5.40
N ARG A 14 -1.05 -5.58 5.73
CA ARG A 14 -0.38 -6.87 5.49
C ARG A 14 -1.09 -7.64 4.39
N SER A 15 -0.41 -8.63 3.81
CA SER A 15 -1.09 -9.59 2.95
C SER A 15 -2.27 -10.23 3.70
N GLY A 16 -3.41 -10.36 3.03
CA GLY A 16 -4.67 -10.84 3.61
C GLY A 16 -5.57 -9.75 4.19
N ASP A 17 -5.05 -8.56 4.50
CA ASP A 17 -5.89 -7.44 4.93
C ASP A 17 -6.82 -6.99 3.80
N PRO A 18 -8.06 -6.55 4.12
CA PRO A 18 -8.96 -6.00 3.11
C PRO A 18 -8.42 -4.69 2.54
N ILE A 19 -8.57 -4.51 1.23
CA ILE A 19 -8.27 -3.24 0.56
C ILE A 19 -9.36 -2.22 0.99
N PRO A 20 -8.98 -1.04 1.50
CA PRO A 20 -9.94 -0.03 1.95
C PRO A 20 -10.93 0.37 0.85
N ALA A 21 -12.22 0.16 1.10
CA ALA A 21 -13.29 0.41 0.13
C ALA A 21 -13.62 1.91 -0.05
N ASP A 22 -13.21 2.76 0.89
CA ASP A 22 -13.54 4.19 0.94
C ASP A 22 -12.74 5.05 -0.04
N ARG A 23 -11.65 4.52 -0.63
CA ARG A 23 -10.67 5.33 -1.38
C ARG A 23 -10.56 5.05 -2.88
N GLY A 24 -11.36 4.12 -3.40
CA GLY A 24 -11.27 3.68 -4.80
C GLY A 24 -9.90 3.08 -5.14
N ARG A 25 -9.50 3.17 -6.42
CA ARG A 25 -8.20 2.67 -6.89
C ARG A 25 -7.05 3.52 -6.36
N ARG A 26 -6.08 2.88 -5.69
CA ARG A 26 -4.95 3.54 -5.00
C ARG A 26 -3.63 2.86 -5.31
N TYR A 27 -2.53 3.61 -5.21
CA TYR A 27 -1.19 3.11 -5.48
C TYR A 27 -0.54 2.66 -4.17
N TYR A 28 -0.11 1.41 -4.13
CA TYR A 28 0.53 0.83 -2.97
C TYR A 28 1.93 0.35 -3.30
N ARG A 29 2.85 0.56 -2.36
CA ARG A 29 4.18 -0.06 -2.36
C ARG A 29 4.15 -1.32 -1.50
N TRP A 30 4.72 -2.41 -1.97
CA TRP A 30 4.95 -3.58 -1.14
C TRP A 30 6.43 -3.75 -0.76
N THR A 31 6.66 -4.14 0.49
CA THR A 31 7.96 -4.24 1.13
C THR A 31 8.09 -5.59 1.81
N ASP A 32 9.23 -6.23 1.61
CA ASP A 32 9.64 -7.44 2.31
C ASP A 32 9.80 -7.14 3.81
N PRO A 33 9.08 -7.83 4.71
CA PRO A 33 9.13 -7.52 6.14
C PRO A 33 10.44 -7.96 6.79
N ASP A 34 11.15 -8.94 6.20
CA ASP A 34 12.38 -9.50 6.76
C ASP A 34 13.59 -8.66 6.35
N THR A 35 13.63 -8.23 5.09
CA THR A 35 14.77 -7.49 4.52
C THR A 35 14.54 -5.99 4.43
N HIS A 36 13.29 -5.53 4.62
CA HIS A 36 12.85 -4.16 4.39
C HIS A 36 13.03 -3.67 2.94
N GLU A 37 13.29 -4.57 2.00
CA GLU A 37 13.45 -4.23 0.59
C GLU A 37 12.10 -3.90 -0.06
N VAL A 38 12.08 -2.83 -0.85
CA VAL A 38 10.93 -2.52 -1.71
C VAL A 38 10.97 -3.46 -2.90
N GLY A 39 9.93 -4.30 -3.01
CA GLY A 39 9.89 -5.26 -4.11
C GLY A 39 9.03 -4.82 -5.29
N GLY A 40 8.14 -3.83 -5.11
CA GLY A 40 7.35 -3.26 -6.19
C GLY A 40 6.25 -2.30 -5.75
N TYR A 41 5.52 -1.80 -6.74
CA TYR A 41 4.40 -0.88 -6.57
C TYR A 41 3.25 -1.31 -7.47
N GLU A 42 2.02 -1.23 -6.97
CA GLU A 42 0.83 -1.69 -7.68
C GLU A 42 -0.37 -0.79 -7.41
N CYS A 43 -1.16 -0.59 -8.46
CA CYS A 43 -2.46 0.06 -8.36
C CYS A 43 -3.51 -0.99 -8.01
N LEU A 44 -4.07 -0.88 -6.82
CA LEU A 44 -5.06 -1.82 -6.30
C LEU A 44 -6.42 -1.12 -6.17
N GLU A 45 -7.48 -1.83 -6.49
CA GLU A 45 -8.86 -1.37 -6.34
C GLU A 45 -9.65 -2.30 -5.41
N PRO A 46 -10.56 -1.76 -4.57
CA PRO A 46 -11.53 -2.56 -3.84
C PRO A 46 -12.65 -3.06 -4.77
N PRO A 47 -13.33 -4.18 -4.44
CA PRO A 47 -13.13 -5.02 -3.26
C PRO A 47 -11.95 -6.00 -3.45
N GLY A 48 -11.38 -6.49 -2.34
CA GLY A 48 -10.35 -7.51 -2.36
C GLY A 48 -9.48 -7.48 -1.12
N THR A 49 -8.43 -8.29 -1.12
CA THR A 49 -7.41 -8.33 -0.08
C THR A 49 -6.03 -8.10 -0.66
N PHE A 50 -5.13 -7.52 0.11
CA PHE A 50 -3.73 -7.38 -0.26
C PHE A 50 -3.09 -8.75 -0.51
N ALA A 51 -2.47 -8.94 -1.67
CA ALA A 51 -1.91 -10.23 -2.04
C ALA A 51 -0.59 -10.54 -1.31
N THR A 52 -0.21 -11.82 -1.27
CA THR A 52 1.17 -12.23 -1.03
C THR A 52 2.02 -11.89 -2.26
N LYS A 53 3.33 -11.68 -2.05
CA LYS A 53 4.29 -11.42 -3.14
C LYS A 53 5.50 -12.32 -2.99
N ARG A 54 6.00 -12.83 -4.11
CA ARG A 54 7.12 -13.78 -4.17
C ARG A 54 6.91 -15.00 -3.24
N GLY A 55 5.66 -15.45 -3.10
CA GLY A 55 5.31 -16.61 -2.27
C GLY A 55 5.27 -16.36 -0.77
N LYS A 56 5.37 -15.11 -0.29
CA LYS A 56 5.31 -14.78 1.15
C LYS A 56 4.47 -13.54 1.47
N GLU A 57 4.19 -13.36 2.76
CA GLU A 57 3.53 -12.15 3.29
C GLU A 57 4.43 -10.92 3.13
N VAL A 58 3.83 -9.80 2.73
CA VAL A 58 4.51 -8.52 2.57
C VAL A 58 3.73 -7.40 3.24
N THR A 59 4.42 -6.30 3.55
CA THR A 59 3.77 -5.07 4.01
C THR A 59 3.41 -4.20 2.82
N TRP A 60 2.16 -3.78 2.73
CA TRP A 60 1.63 -2.85 1.74
C TRP A 60 1.50 -1.47 2.36
N THR A 61 1.89 -0.42 1.63
CA THR A 61 1.85 0.97 2.09
C THR A 61 1.14 1.82 1.04
N ASP A 62 0.05 2.50 1.40
CA ASP A 62 -0.58 3.50 0.50
C ASP A 62 0.42 4.63 0.26
N VAL A 63 0.78 4.84 -1.01
CA VAL A 63 1.71 5.90 -1.43
C VAL A 63 1.02 6.99 -2.26
N GLY A 64 -0.30 6.91 -2.46
CA GLY A 64 -1.05 7.97 -3.12
C GLY A 64 -1.98 7.52 -4.24
N ALA A 65 -2.20 8.46 -5.17
CA ALA A 65 -2.94 8.19 -6.39
C ALA A 65 -2.11 7.34 -7.35
N CYS A 66 -2.79 6.52 -8.15
CA CYS A 66 -2.16 5.83 -9.26
C CYS A 66 -1.53 6.84 -10.23
N PRO A 67 -0.29 6.61 -10.69
CA PRO A 67 0.26 7.40 -11.77
C PRO A 67 -0.67 7.26 -12.98
N SER A 68 -1.14 8.39 -13.50
CA SER A 68 -1.84 8.42 -14.79
C SER A 68 -0.88 7.86 -15.84
N GLU A 69 -1.32 6.86 -16.61
CA GLU A 69 -0.56 6.48 -17.81
C GLU A 69 -0.47 7.74 -18.69
N ALA A 70 0.75 8.23 -18.88
CA ALA A 70 1.06 9.39 -19.70
C ALA A 70 1.04 9.01 -21.18
#